data_AF-A0AAN8VES1-F1
#
_entry.id   AF-A0AAN8VES1-F1
#
_cell.length_a   1.000
_cell.length_b   1.000
_cell.length_c   1.000
_cell.angle_alpha   90.00
_cell.angle_beta   90.00
_cell.angle_gamma   90.00
#
_symmetry.space_group_name_H-M   'P 1'
#
loop_
_entity.id
_entity.type
_entity.pdbx_description
1 polymer ?
#
loop_
_entity_poly.entity_id
_entity_poly.type
_entity_poly.pdbx_seq_one_letter_code
_entity_poly.pdbx_strand_id
1 'polypeptide(L)' 'MKQKALKECDHYASRYAECATGRTFSVVWKCRGQAKELNNCLHQFTNDAVLEEMKKEYTLQQERRGS' A
#
# COMPACT_ATOMS: atom_id res chain seq x y z
N MET A 1 -0.54 -8.61 -2.78
CA MET A 1 -1.03 -7.24 -2.47
C MET A 1 0.09 -6.24 -2.18
N LYS A 2 0.83 -6.38 -1.08
CA LYS A 2 1.78 -5.35 -0.62
C LYS A 2 2.90 -5.00 -1.62
N GLN A 3 3.51 -5.99 -2.29
CA GLN A 3 4.61 -5.72 -3.22
C GLN A 3 4.18 -4.98 -4.50
N LYS A 4 2.96 -5.23 -5.01
CA LYS A 4 2.43 -4.53 -6.19
C LYS A 4 2.10 -3.08 -5.84
N ALA A 5 1.43 -2.86 -4.70
CA ALA A 5 1.14 -1.52 -4.19
C ALA A 5 2.41 -0.70 -3.93
N LEU A 6 3.44 -1.32 -3.35
CA LEU A 6 4.72 -0.65 -3.10
C LEU A 6 5.46 -0.29 -4.39
N LYS A 7 5.40 -1.13 -5.44
CA LYS A 7 5.99 -0.81 -6.75
C LYS A 7 5.27 0.36 -7.43
N GLU A 8 3.95 0.36 -7.45
CA GLU A 8 3.17 1.43 -8.10
C GLU A 8 3.28 2.75 -7.33
N CYS A 9 3.37 2.69 -6.00
CA CYS A 9 3.50 3.87 -5.14
C CYS A 9 4.95 4.23 -4.79
N ASP A 10 5.94 3.64 -5.46
CA ASP A 10 7.37 3.79 -5.13
C ASP A 10 7.84 5.24 -5.17
N HIS A 11 7.31 6.02 -6.13
CA HIS A 11 7.56 7.45 -6.22
C HIS A 11 7.12 8.21 -4.96
N TYR A 12 5.91 7.93 -4.45
CA TYR A 12 5.40 8.56 -3.23
C TYR A 12 6.14 8.07 -1.97
N ALA A 13 6.55 6.80 -1.96
CA ALA A 13 7.33 6.22 -0.88
C ALA A 13 8.71 6.89 -0.78
N SER A 14 9.37 7.12 -1.92
CA SER A 14 10.64 7.82 -2.01
C SER A 14 10.55 9.25 -1.51
N ARG A 15 9.52 10.02 -1.92
CA ARG A 15 9.32 11.39 -1.43
C ARG A 15 9.04 11.46 0.07
N TYR A 16 8.29 10.50 0.60
CA TYR A 16 8.08 10.39 2.04
C TYR A 16 9.37 10.03 2.78
N ALA A 17 10.17 9.10 2.25
CA ALA A 17 11.45 8.70 2.82
C ALA A 17 12.47 9.86 2.81
N GLU A 18 12.56 10.63 1.74
CA GLU A 18 13.37 11.85 1.67
C GLU A 18 12.96 12.86 2.76
N CYS A 19 11.65 13.04 2.97
CA CYS A 19 11.16 13.89 4.04
C CYS A 19 11.44 13.29 5.44
N ALA A 20 11.33 11.98 5.61
CA ALA A 20 11.60 11.31 6.87
C ALA A 20 13.09 11.24 7.22
N THR A 21 13.97 11.37 6.22
CA THR A 21 15.42 11.29 6.40
C THR A 21 15.90 12.38 7.35
N GLY A 22 16.53 11.96 8.46
CA GLY A 22 17.04 12.86 9.50
C GLY A 22 15.98 13.45 10.43
N ARG A 23 14.71 13.02 10.35
CA ARG A 23 13.61 13.50 11.21
C ARG A 23 13.01 12.35 12.00
N THR A 24 13.27 12.30 13.30
CA THR A 24 12.73 11.25 14.19
C THR A 24 11.44 11.69 14.88
N PHE A 25 11.44 12.85 15.53
CA PHE A 25 10.30 13.32 16.32
C PHE A 25 9.34 14.21 15.54
N SER A 26 9.85 14.98 14.57
CA SER A 26 9.07 15.96 13.81
C SER A 26 8.40 15.40 12.55
N VAL A 27 8.65 14.13 12.21
CA VAL A 27 8.26 13.53 10.93
C VAL A 27 6.74 13.55 10.72
N VAL A 28 5.97 13.25 11.77
CA VAL A 28 4.50 13.18 11.73
C VAL A 28 3.87 14.53 11.38
N TRP A 29 4.58 15.63 11.67
CA TRP A 29 4.10 16.99 11.47
C TRP A 29 4.66 17.57 10.17
N LYS A 30 5.98 17.44 9.97
CA LYS A 30 6.69 18.01 8.82
C LYS A 30 6.47 17.23 7.53
N CYS A 31 6.21 15.93 7.61
CA CYS A 31 6.02 15.06 6.45
C CYS A 31 4.56 14.59 6.29
N ARG A 32 3.61 15.23 6.98
CA ARG A 32 2.19 14.88 6.96
C ARG A 32 1.60 14.91 5.55
N GLY A 33 2.04 15.84 4.71
CA GLY A 33 1.59 15.96 3.32
C GLY A 33 2.00 14.76 2.47
N GLN A 34 3.30 14.45 2.46
CA GLN A 34 3.86 13.31 1.73
C GLN A 34 3.30 11.98 2.26
N ALA A 35 3.12 11.87 3.57
CA ALA A 35 2.46 10.71 4.18
C ALA A 35 1.02 10.53 3.68
N LYS A 36 0.28 11.62 3.49
CA LYS A 36 -1.10 11.58 3.00
C LYS A 36 -1.14 11.13 1.53
N GLU A 37 -0.24 11.65 0.70
CA GLU A 37 -0.14 11.24 -0.72
C GLU A 37 0.21 9.75 -0.85
N LEU A 38 1.20 9.29 -0.09
CA LEU A 38 1.56 7.86 -0.05
C LEU A 38 0.39 6.99 0.41
N ASN A 39 -0.31 7.38 1.48
CA ASN A 39 -1.48 6.65 1.95
C ASN A 39 -2.61 6.63 0.92
N ASN A 40 -2.88 7.75 0.23
CA ASN A 40 -3.89 7.81 -0.83
C ASN A 40 -3.55 6.86 -1.99
N CYS A 41 -2.27 6.75 -2.36
CA CYS A 41 -1.84 5.80 -3.38
C CYS A 41 -2.01 4.35 -2.90
N LEU A 42 -1.49 4.04 -1.71
CA LEU A 42 -1.59 2.69 -1.14
C LEU A 42 -3.04 2.24 -0.95
N HIS A 43 -3.93 3.15 -0.55
CA HIS A 43 -5.35 2.88 -0.35
C HIS A 43 -6.04 2.38 -1.61
N GLN A 44 -5.60 2.76 -2.81
CA GLN A 44 -6.17 2.25 -4.07
C GLN A 44 -5.91 0.75 -4.26
N PHE A 45 -4.81 0.25 -3.71
CA PHE A 45 -4.38 -1.15 -3.85
C PHE A 45 -4.66 -1.99 -2.59
N THR A 46 -4.94 -1.35 -1.46
CA THR A 46 -5.31 -2.00 -0.20
C THR A 46 -6.77 -1.75 0.19
N ASN A 47 -7.63 -1.44 -0.79
CA ASN A 47 -9.06 -1.28 -0.57
C ASN A 47 -9.77 -2.64 -0.47
N ASP A 48 -10.92 -2.68 0.19
CA ASP A 48 -11.77 -3.86 0.36
C ASP A 48 -12.15 -4.50 -0.99
N ALA A 49 -12.28 -3.71 -2.06
CA ALA A 49 -12.53 -4.22 -3.41
C ALA A 49 -11.43 -5.18 -3.91
N VAL A 50 -10.15 -4.86 -3.66
CA VAL A 50 -9.01 -5.72 -4.04
C VAL A 50 -8.93 -6.93 -3.13
N LEU A 51 -9.29 -6.76 -1.85
CA LEU A 51 -9.37 -7.87 -0.89
C LEU A 51 -10.44 -8.89 -1.30
N GLU A 52 -11.62 -8.42 -1.72
CA GLU A 52 -12.72 -9.29 -2.17
C GLU A 52 -12.43 -10.00 -3.51
N GLU A 53 -11.77 -9.32 -4.46
CA GLU A 53 -11.33 -9.94 -5.72
C GLU A 53 -10.35 -11.08 -5.46
N MET A 54 -9.35 -10.88 -4.60
CA MET A 54 -8.42 -11.95 -4.25
C MET A 54 -9.05 -13.05 -3.39
N LYS A 55 -10.03 -12.73 -2.52
CA LYS A 55 -10.80 -13.76 -1.81
C LYS A 55 -11.51 -14.66 -2.82
N LYS A 56 -12.16 -14.09 -3.84
CA LYS A 56 -12.78 -14.87 -4.92
C LYS A 56 -11.77 -15.77 -5.63
N GLU A 57 -10.60 -15.25 -6.02
CA GLU A 57 -9.55 -16.07 -6.65
C GLU A 57 -9.04 -17.19 -5.73
N TYR A 58 -8.94 -16.93 -4.43
CA TYR A 58 -8.52 -17.92 -3.46
C TYR A 58 -9.56 -19.04 -3.29
N THR A 59 -10.86 -18.71 -3.21
CA THR A 59 -11.94 -19.69 -3.14
C THR A 59 -11.96 -20.59 -4.39
N LEU A 60 -11.81 -19.99 -5.58
CA LEU A 60 -11.73 -20.74 -6.84
C LEU A 60 -10.48 -21.64 -6.92
N GLN A 61 -9.35 -21.22 -6.35
CA GLN A 61 -8.17 -22.09 -6.24
C GLN A 61 -8.38 -23.24 -5.25
N GLN A 62 -9.09 -23.03 -4.15
CA GLN A 62 -9.39 -24.12 -3.21
C GLN A 62 -10.34 -25.15 -3.82
N GLU A 63 -11.37 -24.71 -4.55
CA GLU A 63 -12.28 -25.61 -5.26
C GLU A 63 -11.54 -26.49 -6.29
N ARG A 64 -10.58 -25.92 -7.03
CA ARG A 64 -9.74 -26.68 -7.97
C ARG A 64 -8.74 -27.62 -7.32
N ARG A 65 -8.35 -27.38 -6.07
CA ARG A 65 -7.36 -28.19 -5.33
C ARG A 65 -8.02 -29.30 -4.51
N GLY A 66 -9.34 -29.25 -4.34
CA GLY A 66 -10.15 -30.27 -3.66
C GLY A 66 -10.85 -31.26 -4.61
N SER A 67 -10.57 -31.21 -5.92
CA SER A 67 -11.12 -32.14 -6.93
C SER A 67 -10.07 -33.07 -7.52
#